data_AF-A0A8X8WYC4-F1
#
_entry.id   AF-A0A8X8WYC4-F1
#
_cell.length_a   1.000
_cell.length_b   1.000
_cell.length_c   1.000
_cell.angle_alpha   90.00
_cell.angle_beta   90.00
_cell.angle_gamma   90.00
#
_symmetry.space_group_name_H-M   'P 1'
#
loop_
_entity.id
_entity.type
_entity.pdbx_description
1 polymer ?
#
loop_
_entity_poly.entity_id
_entity_poly.type
_entity_poly.pdbx_seq_one_letter_code
_entity_poly.pdbx_strand_id
1 'polypeptide(L)'
;MRNPPTLLSLAIDSAVLNFSLISDLSFVPEHILLDLFERILIAGKLNEKILKLFIATGKEEVLSFIESLNIRQPLVPVLPTSELSHQ
;
A
#
# COMPACT_ATOMS: atom_id res chain seq x y z
N MET A 1 19.35 14.37 24.25
CA MET A 1 19.43 15.27 23.09
C MET A 1 18.75 14.56 21.94
N ARG A 2 17.63 15.07 21.40
CA ARG A 2 17.01 14.47 20.21
C ARG A 2 17.92 14.80 19.03
N ASN A 3 18.54 13.78 18.46
CA ASN A 3 19.29 13.95 17.22
C ASN A 3 18.31 14.50 16.17
N PRO A 4 18.72 15.50 15.38
CA PRO A 4 17.87 16.04 14.34
C PRO A 4 17.46 14.90 13.38
N PRO A 5 16.22 14.89 12.88
CA PRO A 5 15.78 13.89 11.93
C PRO A 5 16.66 13.96 10.69
N THR A 6 16.97 12.80 10.12
CA THR A 6 17.69 12.75 8.84
C THR A 6 16.81 13.31 7.73
N LEU A 7 17.43 13.83 6.67
CA LEU A 7 16.72 14.32 5.48
C LEU A 7 15.79 13.23 4.91
N LEU A 8 16.26 11.98 4.91
CA LEU A 8 15.47 10.82 4.50
C LEU A 8 14.22 10.69 5.35
N SER A 9 14.35 10.73 6.68
CA SER A 9 13.18 10.62 7.57
C SER A 9 12.19 11.75 7.31
N LEU A 10 12.66 12.98 7.17
CA LEU A 10 11.79 14.13 6.88
C LEU A 10 11.11 14.02 5.51
N ALA A 11 11.81 13.50 4.50
CA ALA A 11 11.28 13.27 3.17
C ALA A 11 10.17 12.21 3.18
N ILE A 12 10.35 11.11 3.91
CA ILE A 12 9.31 10.07 4.05
C ILE A 12 8.10 10.65 4.79
N ASP A 13 8.30 11.37 5.91
CA ASP A 13 7.18 11.99 6.64
C ASP A 13 6.39 12.96 5.75
N SER A 14 7.09 13.74 4.93
CA SER A 14 6.46 14.62 3.93
C SER A 14 5.72 13.85 2.85
N ALA A 15 6.28 12.75 2.36
CA ALA A 15 5.65 11.87 1.38
C ALA A 15 4.36 11.24 1.92
N VAL A 16 4.33 10.83 3.20
CA VAL A 16 3.11 10.33 3.87
C VAL A 16 2.01 11.40 3.92
N LEU A 17 2.38 12.66 4.15
CA LEU A 17 1.41 13.78 4.16
C LEU A 17 0.85 14.09 2.77
N ASN A 18 1.69 13.99 1.74
CA ASN A 18 1.36 14.36 0.36
C ASN A 18 1.06 13.16 -0.55
N PHE A 19 0.84 11.98 0.03
CA PHE A 19 0.72 10.74 -0.73
C PHE A 19 -0.41 10.76 -1.76
N SER A 20 -1.48 11.54 -1.52
CA SER A 20 -2.57 11.74 -2.48
C SER A 20 -2.15 12.35 -3.82
N LEU A 21 -0.99 13.02 -3.88
CA LEU A 21 -0.43 13.63 -5.08
C LEU A 21 0.51 12.67 -5.84
N ILE A 22 0.90 11.56 -5.21
CA ILE A 22 1.85 10.60 -5.77
C ILE A 22 1.08 9.57 -6.58
N SER A 23 1.34 9.55 -7.89
CA SER A 23 0.65 8.64 -8.83
C SER A 23 1.51 7.45 -9.26
N ASP A 24 2.82 7.51 -9.04
CA ASP A 24 3.76 6.46 -9.44
C ASP A 24 4.91 6.34 -8.42
N LEU A 25 5.24 5.10 -8.06
CA LEU A 25 6.28 4.74 -7.09
C LEU A 25 7.32 3.78 -7.68
N SER A 26 7.25 3.49 -8.98
CA SER A 26 8.14 2.53 -9.67
C SER A 26 9.62 2.92 -9.58
N PHE A 27 9.90 4.23 -9.57
CA PHE A 27 11.26 4.78 -9.50
C PHE A 27 11.90 4.71 -8.11
N VAL A 28 11.13 4.38 -7.06
CA VAL A 28 11.62 4.40 -5.68
C VAL A 28 12.23 3.04 -5.31
N PRO A 29 13.41 2.97 -4.70
CA PRO A 29 14.01 1.72 -4.22
C PRO A 29 13.12 0.97 -3.22
N GLU A 30 13.25 -0.36 -3.20
CA GLU A 30 12.38 -1.25 -2.41
C GLU A 30 12.44 -0.98 -0.90
N HIS A 31 13.65 -0.83 -0.36
CA HIS A 31 13.86 -0.51 1.06
C HIS A 31 13.20 0.80 1.50
N ILE A 32 13.10 1.80 0.61
CA ILE A 32 12.41 3.07 0.92
C ILE A 32 10.89 2.90 0.84
N LEU A 33 10.39 2.05 -0.07
CA LEU A 33 8.98 1.75 -0.17
C LEU A 33 8.46 1.03 1.07
N LEU A 34 9.25 0.11 1.63
CA LEU A 34 8.92 -0.57 2.88
C LEU A 34 8.84 0.42 4.05
N ASP A 35 9.84 1.30 4.23
CA ASP A 35 9.84 2.32 5.30
C ASP A 35 8.66 3.29 5.13
N LEU A 36 8.36 3.70 3.89
CA LEU A 36 7.21 4.55 3.58
C LEU A 36 5.88 3.83 3.90
N PHE A 37 5.77 2.56 3.54
CA PHE A 37 4.57 1.76 3.79
C PHE A 37 4.34 1.58 5.30
N GLU A 38 5.39 1.28 6.06
CA GLU A 38 5.33 1.18 7.52
C GLU A 38 4.86 2.50 8.15
N ARG A 39 5.39 3.64 7.71
CA ARG A 39 4.94 4.94 8.23
C ARG A 39 3.51 5.28 7.85
N ILE A 40 3.02 4.85 6.69
CA ILE A 40 1.62 5.00 6.30
C ILE A 40 0.71 4.15 7.20
N LEU A 41 1.14 2.93 7.56
CA LEU A 41 0.43 2.07 8.50
C LEU A 41 0.36 2.71 9.89
N ILE A 42 1.49 3.20 10.40
CA ILE A 42 1.57 3.90 11.70
C ILE A 42 0.68 5.16 11.69
N ALA A 43 0.67 5.90 10.58
CA ALA A 43 -0.18 7.07 10.41
C ALA A 43 -1.68 6.73 10.24
N GLY A 44 -2.05 5.45 10.11
CA GLY A 44 -3.43 4.99 9.91
C GLY A 44 -4.05 5.48 8.59
N LYS A 45 -3.23 5.87 7.61
CA LYS A 45 -3.69 6.44 6.33
C LYS A 45 -3.84 5.41 5.22
N LEU A 46 -3.69 4.12 5.53
CA LEU A 46 -3.81 3.06 4.53
C LEU A 46 -5.21 3.06 3.90
N ASN A 47 -5.26 3.35 2.60
CA ASN A 47 -6.47 3.34 1.78
C ASN A 47 -6.31 2.36 0.61
N GLU A 48 -7.41 1.91 0.02
CA GLU A 48 -7.39 0.98 -1.11
C GLU A 48 -6.58 1.52 -2.30
N LYS A 49 -6.65 2.83 -2.57
CA LYS A 49 -5.85 3.50 -3.62
C LYS A 49 -4.35 3.38 -3.36
N ILE A 50 -3.95 3.56 -2.10
CA ILE A 50 -2.55 3.47 -1.67
C ILE A 50 -2.08 2.03 -1.83
N LEU A 51 -2.87 1.08 -1.36
CA LEU A 51 -2.56 -0.35 -1.50
C LEU A 51 -2.38 -0.74 -2.98
N LYS A 52 -3.28 -0.29 -3.87
CA LYS A 52 -3.16 -0.52 -5.31
C LYS A 52 -1.88 0.06 -5.89
N LEU A 53 -1.41 1.22 -5.40
CA LEU A 53 -0.17 1.84 -5.86
C LEU A 53 1.06 1.02 -5.46
N PHE A 54 1.09 0.52 -4.22
CA PHE A 54 2.17 -0.36 -3.76
C PHE A 54 2.17 -1.70 -4.51
N ILE A 55 0.99 -2.27 -4.81
CA ILE A 55 0.87 -3.48 -5.64
C ILE A 55 1.34 -3.20 -7.08
N ALA A 56 0.97 -2.05 -7.66
CA ALA A 56 1.37 -1.66 -9.01
C ALA A 56 2.88 -1.47 -9.19
N THR A 57 3.61 -1.26 -8.08
CA THR A 57 5.08 -1.17 -8.11
C THR A 57 5.73 -2.53 -8.43
N GLY A 58 5.03 -3.64 -8.20
CA GLY A 58 5.44 -4.97 -8.66
C GLY A 58 6.72 -5.54 -8.01
N LYS A 59 7.13 -5.00 -6.86
CA LYS A 59 8.33 -5.45 -6.13
C LYS A 59 8.01 -6.56 -5.14
N GLU A 60 8.77 -7.64 -5.17
CA GLU A 60 8.47 -8.88 -4.46
C GLU A 60 8.48 -8.75 -2.93
N GLU A 61 9.38 -7.96 -2.34
CA GLU A 61 9.42 -7.78 -0.88
C GLU A 61 8.23 -6.95 -0.40
N VAL A 62 7.82 -5.93 -1.17
CA VAL A 62 6.64 -5.10 -0.86
C VAL A 62 5.36 -5.94 -0.94
N LEU A 63 5.23 -6.79 -1.96
CA LEU A 63 4.10 -7.71 -2.10
C LEU A 63 4.06 -8.73 -0.97
N SER A 64 5.21 -9.34 -0.62
CA SER A 64 5.33 -10.27 0.51
C SER A 64 4.97 -9.60 1.84
N PHE A 65 5.36 -8.34 2.02
CA PHE A 65 5.00 -7.56 3.21
C PHE A 65 3.49 -7.31 3.29
N ILE A 66 2.85 -6.95 2.17
CA ILE A 66 1.39 -6.77 2.07
C ILE A 66 0.64 -8.08 2.36
N GLU A 67 1.11 -9.21 1.82
CA GLU A 67 0.52 -10.53 2.08
C GLU A 67 0.67 -10.94 3.55
N SER A 68 1.82 -10.65 4.16
CA SER A 68 2.07 -10.94 5.59
C SER A 68 1.13 -10.17 6.52
N LEU A 69 0.66 -8.99 6.10
CA LEU A 69 -0.34 -8.19 6.82
C LEU A 69 -1.76 -8.76 6.70
N ASN A 70 -1.95 -9.88 5.98
CA ASN A 70 -3.21 -10.59 5.83
C ASN A 70 -4.34 -9.68 5.33
N ILE A 71 -4.00 -8.70 4.48
CA ILE A 71 -4.96 -7.78 3.87
C ILE A 71 -5.76 -8.57 2.83
N ARG A 72 -6.90 -9.12 3.28
CA ARG A 72 -7.85 -9.79 2.39
C ARG A 72 -8.55 -8.73 1.56
N GLN A 73 -8.29 -8.72 0.24
CA GLN A 73 -9.12 -7.96 -0.69
C GLN A 73 -10.58 -8.39 -0.47
N PRO A 74 -11.53 -7.44 -0.35
CA PRO A 74 -12.93 -7.80 -0.20
C PRO A 74 -13.31 -8.66 -1.41
N LEU A 75 -13.68 -9.91 -1.13
CA LEU A 75 -14.22 -10.82 -2.12
C LEU A 75 -15.44 -10.10 -2.73
N VAL A 76 -15.34 -9.70 -3.99
CA VAL A 76 -16.51 -9.25 -4.73
C VAL A 76 -17.50 -10.42 -4.67
N PRO A 77 -18.72 -10.22 -4.13
CA PRO A 77 -19.69 -11.30 -4.10
C PRO A 77 -19.95 -11.72 -5.55
N VAL A 78 -19.50 -12.92 -5.92
CA VAL A 78 -19.91 -13.53 -7.17
C VAL A 78 -21.38 -13.91 -6.98
N LEU A 79 -22.27 -13.18 -7.65
CA LEU A 79 -23.68 -13.55 -7.70
C LEU A 79 -23.75 -14.98 -8.28
N PRO A 80 -24.41 -15.94 -7.60
CA PRO A 80 -24.73 -17.19 -8.24
C PRO A 80 -25.64 -16.87 -9.42
N THR A 81 -25.19 -17.16 -10.64
CA THR A 81 -26.09 -17.25 -11.78
C THR A 81 -27.12 -18.31 -11.42
N SER A 82 -28.35 -17.89 -11.16
CA SER A 82 -29.48 -18.82 -11.07
C SER A 82 -29.56 -19.53 -12.41
N GLU A 83 -29.10 -20.78 -12.44
CA GLU A 83 -29.49 -21.73 -13.47
C GLU A 83 -31.01 -21.85 -13.37
N LEU A 84 -31.71 -21.14 -14.25
CA LEU A 84 -33.12 -21.34 -14.57
C LEU A 84 -33.26 -22.74 -15.17
N SER A 85 -33.24 -23.78 -14.32
CA SER A 85 -33.67 -25.11 -14.70
C SER A 85 -35.19 -25.13 -14.73
N HIS A 86 -35.75 -24.73 -15.88
CA HIS A 86 -37.06 -25.19 -16.31
C HIS A 86 -36.99 -26.69 -16.59
N GLN A 87 -37.58 -27.51 -15.72
CA GLN A 87 -38.24 -28.75 -16.13
C GLN A 87 -39.24 -29.23 -15.08
#